data_AF-A0A0C2M9X8-F1
#
_entry.id   AF-A0A0C2M9X8-F1
#
_cell.length_a   1.000
_cell.length_b   1.000
_cell.length_c   1.000
_cell.angle_alpha   90.00
_cell.angle_beta   90.00
_cell.angle_gamma   90.00
#
_symmetry.space_group_name_H-M   'P 1'
#
loop_
_entity.id
_entity.type
_entity.pdbx_description
1 polymer ?
#
loop_
_entity_poly.entity_id
_entity_poly.type
_entity_poly.pdbx_seq_one_letter_code
_entity_poly.pdbx_strand_id
1 'polypeptide(L)'
;MDKEYLDSYNSEVEAFKKRVFVAVDKRRLEKAKLAEQKDEEEVERELGPGGLDPIEVMQTLPPDLQDCFISRDVEMLKRVLSSMSPEDAKYHFQRCIDSGLWVANAQDDNEEEENEFVDVNDDGDDAKAEKNEDQQHDQKHS
;
A
#
# COMPACT_ATOMS: atom_id res chain seq x y z
N MET A 1 40.94 12.59 -61.81
CA MET A 1 40.33 11.89 -60.67
C MET A 1 39.52 10.77 -61.26
N ASP A 2 39.92 9.53 -60.99
CA ASP A 2 39.24 8.35 -61.55
C ASP A 2 37.82 8.25 -60.98
N LYS A 3 36.83 8.08 -61.86
CA LYS A 3 35.40 8.03 -61.49
C LYS A 3 35.10 6.95 -60.45
N GLU A 4 35.78 5.81 -60.56
CA GLU A 4 35.66 4.69 -59.62
C GLU A 4 36.08 5.06 -58.19
N TYR A 5 37.11 5.90 -58.04
CA TYR A 5 37.57 6.38 -56.73
C TYR A 5 36.55 7.28 -56.06
N LEU A 6 35.91 8.17 -56.83
CA LEU A 6 34.87 9.06 -56.31
C LEU A 6 33.61 8.26 -55.92
N ASP A 7 33.25 7.26 -56.72
CA ASP A 7 32.09 6.38 -56.46
C ASP A 7 32.32 5.51 -55.21
N SER A 8 33.52 4.94 -55.03
CA SER A 8 33.86 4.15 -53.82
C SER A 8 33.89 5.03 -52.57
N TYR A 9 34.49 6.22 -52.66
CA TYR A 9 34.51 7.19 -51.56
C TYR A 9 33.09 7.61 -51.13
N ASN A 10 32.23 7.95 -52.10
CA ASN A 10 30.84 8.32 -51.80
C ASN A 10 30.07 7.16 -51.17
N SER A 11 30.28 5.94 -51.64
CA SER A 11 29.66 4.73 -51.06
C SER A 11 30.07 4.53 -49.60
N GLU A 12 31.36 4.68 -49.28
CA GLU A 12 31.87 4.59 -47.92
C GLU A 12 31.30 5.68 -47.00
N VAL A 13 31.24 6.92 -47.50
CA VAL A 13 30.65 8.06 -46.77
C VAL A 13 29.17 7.81 -46.49
N GLU A 14 28.40 7.31 -47.46
CA GLU A 14 26.99 6.99 -47.26
C GLU A 14 26.79 5.81 -46.30
N ALA A 15 27.63 4.78 -46.37
CA ALA A 15 27.62 3.68 -45.41
C ALA A 15 27.97 4.15 -43.99
N PHE A 16 28.87 5.12 -43.84
CA PHE A 16 29.18 5.74 -42.57
C PHE A 16 27.99 6.55 -42.03
N LYS A 17 27.41 7.44 -42.84
CA LYS A 17 26.23 8.24 -42.45
C LYS A 17 25.09 7.35 -41.98
N LYS A 18 24.77 6.28 -42.71
CA LYS A 18 23.71 5.31 -42.32
C LYS A 18 23.97 4.73 -40.94
N ARG A 19 25.20 4.28 -40.65
CA ARG A 19 25.55 3.75 -39.32
C ARG A 19 25.41 4.80 -38.22
N VAL A 20 25.84 6.03 -38.49
CA VAL A 20 25.72 7.14 -37.53
C VAL A 20 24.25 7.46 -37.25
N PHE A 21 23.41 7.55 -38.28
CA PHE A 21 21.97 7.80 -38.11
C PHE A 21 21.29 6.70 -37.31
N VAL A 22 21.53 5.43 -37.63
CA VAL A 22 21.00 4.29 -36.86
C VAL A 22 21.43 4.35 -35.39
N ALA A 23 22.70 4.67 -35.12
CA ALA A 23 23.20 4.79 -33.76
C ALA A 23 22.55 5.96 -33.00
N VAL A 24 22.33 7.10 -33.67
CA VAL A 24 21.67 8.27 -33.08
C VAL A 24 20.21 7.97 -32.77
N ASP A 25 19.49 7.32 -33.69
CA ASP A 25 18.08 6.98 -33.48
C ASP A 25 17.90 5.95 -32.36
N LYS A 26 18.80 4.94 -32.30
CA LYS A 26 18.84 3.99 -31.18
C LYS A 26 19.04 4.70 -29.85
N ARG A 27 20.01 5.63 -29.78
CA ARG A 27 20.27 6.40 -28.55
C ARG A 27 19.09 7.29 -28.17
N ARG A 28 18.40 7.89 -29.14
CA ARG A 28 17.19 8.70 -28.88
C ARG A 28 16.07 7.85 -28.30
N LEU A 29 15.82 6.68 -28.88
CA LEU A 29 14.81 5.75 -28.39
C LEU A 29 15.14 5.23 -26.99
N GLU A 30 16.39 4.83 -26.74
CA GLU A 30 16.85 4.41 -25.42
C GLU A 30 16.71 5.52 -24.37
N LYS A 31 17.02 6.76 -24.73
CA LYS A 31 16.85 7.91 -23.82
C LYS A 31 15.38 8.19 -23.52
N ALA A 32 14.49 8.06 -24.51
CA ALA A 32 13.05 8.24 -24.31
C ALA A 32 12.49 7.18 -23.35
N LYS A 33 12.84 5.90 -23.57
CA LYS A 33 12.43 4.80 -22.68
C LYS A 33 12.94 4.96 -21.25
N LEU A 34 14.18 5.42 -21.08
CA LEU A 34 14.73 5.67 -19.75
C LEU A 34 14.04 6.84 -19.04
N ALA A 35 13.56 7.84 -19.78
CA ALA A 35 12.78 8.93 -19.19
C ALA A 35 11.40 8.43 -18.72
N GLU A 36 10.70 7.66 -19.57
CA GLU A 36 9.40 7.05 -19.24
C GLU A 36 9.49 6.13 -18.00
N GLN A 37 10.50 5.28 -17.93
CA GLN A 37 10.72 4.41 -16.76
C GLN A 37 10.96 5.22 -15.48
N LYS A 38 11.64 6.35 -15.56
CA LYS A 38 11.88 7.19 -14.37
C LYS A 38 10.61 7.87 -13.90
N ASP A 39 9.78 8.34 -14.83
CA ASP A 39 8.50 8.94 -14.49
C ASP A 39 7.58 7.89 -13.84
N GLU A 40 7.54 6.66 -14.37
CA GLU A 40 6.81 5.53 -13.77
C GLU A 40 7.35 5.17 -12.38
N GLU A 41 8.67 5.12 -12.22
CA GLU A 41 9.32 4.81 -10.94
C GLU A 41 9.12 5.92 -9.90
N GLU A 42 9.03 7.19 -10.31
CA GLU A 42 8.68 8.31 -9.42
C GLU A 42 7.22 8.21 -8.97
N VAL A 43 6.29 7.91 -9.88
CA VAL A 43 4.89 7.67 -9.52
C VAL A 43 4.77 6.48 -8.56
N GLU A 44 5.43 5.37 -8.85
CA GLU A 44 5.37 4.17 -8.02
C GLU A 44 5.98 4.37 -6.63
N ARG A 45 7.04 5.19 -6.50
CA ARG A 45 7.64 5.55 -5.20
C ARG A 45 6.77 6.46 -4.35
N GLU A 46 5.82 7.18 -4.95
CA GLU A 46 4.94 8.10 -4.25
C GLU A 46 3.68 7.40 -3.72
N LEU A 47 3.35 6.23 -4.27
CA LEU A 47 2.26 5.38 -3.79
C LEU A 47 2.67 4.57 -2.55
N GLY A 48 1.74 4.43 -1.61
CA GLY A 48 1.86 3.53 -0.47
C GLY A 48 1.80 2.04 -0.85
N PRO A 49 1.89 1.13 0.13
CA PRO A 49 1.96 -0.32 -0.09
C PRO A 49 0.77 -0.92 -0.87
N GLY A 50 -0.39 -0.29 -0.83
CA GLY A 50 -1.59 -0.66 -1.59
C GLY A 50 -1.84 0.17 -2.85
N GLY A 51 -0.85 0.94 -3.31
CA GLY A 51 -0.97 1.74 -4.53
C GLY A 51 -1.81 3.02 -4.36
N LEU A 52 -1.99 3.50 -3.12
CA LEU A 52 -2.71 4.73 -2.83
C LEU A 52 -1.74 5.84 -2.43
N ASP A 53 -1.98 7.06 -2.90
CA ASP A 53 -1.20 8.24 -2.49
C ASP A 53 -1.63 8.69 -1.07
N PRO A 54 -0.70 8.76 -0.10
CA PRO A 54 -1.00 9.26 1.24
C PRO A 54 -1.54 10.70 1.29
N ILE A 55 -1.17 11.56 0.33
CA ILE A 55 -1.70 12.93 0.25
C ILE A 55 -3.16 12.91 -0.19
N GLU A 56 -3.50 12.12 -1.20
CA GLU A 56 -4.87 11.97 -1.69
C GLU A 56 -5.79 11.37 -0.61
N VAL A 57 -5.32 10.32 0.07
CA VAL A 57 -6.07 9.72 1.19
C VAL A 57 -6.28 10.77 2.29
N MET A 58 -5.24 11.48 2.71
CA MET A 58 -5.36 12.52 3.74
C MET A 58 -6.39 13.61 3.38
N GLN A 59 -6.43 14.06 2.13
CA GLN A 59 -7.38 15.10 1.69
C GLN A 59 -8.83 14.62 1.60
N THR A 60 -9.03 13.32 1.34
CA THR A 60 -10.36 12.72 1.15
C THR A 60 -10.94 12.09 2.42
N LEU A 61 -10.15 11.99 3.50
CA LEU A 61 -10.63 11.53 4.80
C LEU A 61 -11.66 12.50 5.41
N PRO A 62 -12.59 12.02 6.25
CA PRO A 62 -13.43 12.88 7.08
C PRO A 62 -12.59 13.85 7.93
N PRO A 63 -13.04 15.11 8.13
CA PRO A 63 -12.30 16.12 8.90
C PRO A 63 -11.87 15.62 10.29
N ASP A 64 -12.76 14.91 11.00
CA ASP A 64 -12.46 14.37 12.33
C ASP A 64 -11.29 13.37 12.31
N LEU A 65 -11.18 12.56 11.24
CA LEU A 65 -10.06 11.64 11.05
C LEU A 65 -8.78 12.39 10.63
N GLN A 66 -8.88 13.39 9.75
CA GLN A 66 -7.74 14.23 9.38
C GLN A 66 -7.11 14.89 10.61
N ASP A 67 -7.93 15.46 11.49
CA ASP A 67 -7.47 16.11 12.71
C ASP A 67 -6.73 15.14 13.64
N CYS A 68 -7.14 13.88 13.70
CA CYS A 68 -6.44 12.85 14.45
C CYS A 68 -5.00 12.63 13.95
N PHE A 69 -4.80 12.57 12.62
CA PHE A 69 -3.47 12.40 12.02
C PHE A 69 -2.60 13.66 12.15
N ILE A 70 -3.20 14.85 12.02
CA ILE A 70 -2.48 16.14 12.18
C ILE A 70 -2.02 16.33 13.63
N SER A 71 -2.90 16.06 14.59
CA SER A 71 -2.61 16.15 16.03
C SER A 71 -1.77 14.99 16.56
N ARG A 72 -1.65 13.90 15.78
CA ARG A 72 -1.01 12.63 16.16
C ARG A 72 -1.67 11.98 17.38
N ASP A 73 -2.97 12.17 17.55
CA ASP A 73 -3.73 11.64 18.67
C ASP A 73 -4.38 10.29 18.31
N VAL A 74 -3.72 9.21 18.75
CA VAL A 74 -4.19 7.83 18.54
C VAL A 74 -5.45 7.52 19.37
N GLU A 75 -5.62 8.15 20.53
CA GLU A 75 -6.83 7.94 21.34
C GLU A 75 -8.04 8.56 20.68
N MET A 76 -7.87 9.77 20.14
CA MET A 76 -8.91 10.44 19.35
C MET A 76 -9.25 9.64 18.11
N LEU A 77 -8.25 9.09 17.40
CA LEU A 77 -8.47 8.24 16.24
C LEU A 77 -9.37 7.03 16.56
N LYS A 78 -9.09 6.32 17.67
CA LYS A 78 -9.90 5.19 18.12
C LYS A 78 -11.34 5.61 18.43
N ARG A 79 -11.53 6.74 19.12
CA ARG A 79 -12.87 7.25 19.46
C ARG A 79 -13.67 7.60 18.22
N VAL A 80 -13.05 8.26 17.24
CA VAL A 80 -13.70 8.62 15.96
C VAL A 80 -14.11 7.37 15.20
N LEU A 81 -13.20 6.38 15.09
CA LEU A 81 -13.50 5.09 14.46
C LEU A 81 -14.63 4.32 15.15
N SER A 82 -14.68 4.33 16.49
CA SER A 82 -15.78 3.71 17.25
C SER A 82 -17.10 4.47 17.16
N SER A 83 -17.08 5.76 16.83
CA SER A 83 -18.30 6.58 16.73
C SER A 83 -19.01 6.47 15.38
N MET A 84 -18.30 6.01 14.33
CA MET A 84 -18.85 5.83 12.99
C MET A 84 -19.30 4.38 12.75
N SER A 85 -19.91 4.13 11.60
CA SER A 85 -20.33 2.78 11.23
C SER A 85 -19.10 1.87 11.07
N PRO A 86 -19.21 0.58 11.40
CA PRO A 86 -18.09 -0.35 11.26
C PRO A 86 -17.64 -0.51 9.80
N GLU A 87 -18.55 -0.35 8.84
CA GLU A 87 -18.23 -0.39 7.40
C GLU A 87 -17.38 0.82 6.98
N ASP A 88 -17.77 2.04 7.40
CA ASP A 88 -17.03 3.26 7.07
C ASP A 88 -15.66 3.30 7.78
N ALA A 89 -15.62 2.85 9.04
CA ALA A 89 -14.38 2.74 9.82
C ALA A 89 -13.38 1.84 9.09
N LYS A 90 -13.83 0.65 8.66
CA LYS A 90 -12.99 -0.29 7.91
C LYS A 90 -12.53 0.30 6.58
N TYR A 91 -13.44 0.95 5.84
CA TYR A 91 -13.11 1.57 4.56
C TYR A 91 -12.02 2.64 4.69
N HIS A 92 -12.17 3.58 5.63
CA HIS A 92 -11.20 4.66 5.84
C HIS A 92 -9.89 4.14 6.43
N PHE A 93 -9.95 3.21 7.37
CA PHE A 93 -8.76 2.67 8.02
C PHE A 93 -7.92 1.81 7.07
N GLN A 94 -8.55 0.99 6.21
CA GLN A 94 -7.84 0.23 5.18
C GLN A 94 -7.10 1.16 4.21
N ARG A 95 -7.74 2.25 3.77
CA ARG A 95 -7.08 3.24 2.91
C ARG A 95 -5.89 3.92 3.59
N CYS A 96 -5.95 4.11 4.90
CA CYS A 96 -4.80 4.64 5.66
C CYS A 96 -3.62 3.66 5.67
N ILE A 97 -3.89 2.35 5.72
CA ILE A 97 -2.86 1.30 5.65
C ILE A 97 -2.30 1.21 4.22
N ASP A 98 -3.17 1.12 3.22
CA ASP A 98 -2.80 0.98 1.82
C ASP A 98 -2.01 2.20 1.28
N SER A 99 -2.26 3.39 1.84
CA SER A 99 -1.46 4.59 1.52
C SER A 99 -0.20 4.76 2.39
N GLY A 100 -0.02 3.92 3.41
CA GLY A 100 1.09 4.02 4.35
C GLY A 100 0.97 5.16 5.36
N LEU A 101 -0.18 5.84 5.42
CA LEU A 101 -0.48 6.88 6.40
C LEU A 101 -0.57 6.32 7.83
N TRP A 102 -0.98 5.06 7.96
CA TRP A 102 -1.00 4.32 9.21
C TRP A 102 -0.17 3.04 9.11
N VAL A 103 0.74 2.85 10.05
CA VAL A 103 1.52 1.62 10.20
C VAL A 103 0.92 0.83 11.35
N ALA A 104 0.32 -0.32 11.06
CA ALA A 104 -0.01 -1.28 12.11
C ALA A 104 1.31 -1.70 12.77
N ASN A 105 1.44 -1.52 14.09
CA ASN A 105 2.72 -1.72 14.78
C ASN A 105 3.30 -3.11 14.49
N ALA A 106 4.59 -3.08 14.15
CA ALA A 106 5.50 -4.17 13.85
C ALA A 106 5.42 -5.36 14.83
N GLN A 107 4.62 -6.37 14.49
CA GLN A 107 4.84 -7.75 14.93
C GLN A 107 4.79 -8.78 13.79
N ASP A 108 4.77 -8.38 12.52
CA ASP A 108 5.00 -9.30 11.39
C ASP A 108 5.94 -8.66 10.37
N ASP A 109 7.23 -8.75 10.66
CA ASP A 109 8.28 -8.63 9.63
C ASP A 109 8.17 -9.88 8.74
N ASN A 110 7.49 -9.75 7.60
CA ASN A 110 7.11 -10.80 6.65
C ASN A 110 6.09 -11.79 7.21
N GLU A 111 4.86 -11.72 6.70
CA GLU A 111 4.22 -12.89 6.10
C GLU A 111 2.97 -12.42 5.34
N GLU A 112 2.93 -12.76 4.05
CA GLU A 112 1.68 -12.97 3.36
C GLU A 112 0.88 -13.96 4.21
N GLU A 113 -0.27 -13.55 4.76
CA GLU A 113 -1.50 -14.35 4.86
C GLU A 113 -2.46 -13.89 5.99
N GLU A 114 -3.75 -14.08 5.68
CA GLU A 114 -4.84 -14.33 6.61
C GLU A 114 -5.42 -13.17 7.45
N ASN A 115 -6.39 -12.56 6.77
CA ASN A 115 -7.50 -11.74 7.26
C ASN A 115 -8.32 -12.46 8.35
N GLU A 116 -7.88 -12.45 9.61
CA GLU A 116 -8.73 -12.80 10.76
C GLU A 116 -9.56 -11.59 11.21
N PHE A 117 -10.83 -11.62 10.83
CA PHE A 117 -11.90 -10.77 11.34
C PHE A 117 -12.14 -11.07 12.83
N VAL A 118 -11.65 -10.19 13.72
CA VAL A 118 -12.02 -10.21 15.13
C VAL A 118 -13.43 -9.64 15.30
N ASP A 119 -14.38 -10.56 15.47
CA ASP A 119 -15.78 -10.32 15.81
C ASP A 119 -15.85 -9.79 17.26
N VAL A 120 -15.86 -8.47 17.43
CA VAL A 120 -16.12 -7.83 18.73
C VAL A 120 -17.63 -7.66 18.87
N ASN A 121 -18.30 -8.72 19.29
CA ASN A 121 -19.61 -8.64 19.94
C ASN A 121 -19.39 -8.78 21.45
N ASP A 122 -19.06 -7.65 22.09
CA ASP A 122 -19.17 -7.44 23.53
C ASP A 122 -20.51 -6.74 23.77
N ASP A 123 -21.56 -7.51 24.03
CA ASP A 123 -22.80 -7.02 24.62
C ASP A 123 -22.99 -7.74 25.96
N GLY A 124 -22.84 -6.96 27.03
CA GLY A 124 -22.99 -7.41 28.40
C GLY A 124 -24.43 -7.48 28.90
N ASP A 125 -24.54 -8.07 30.09
CA ASP A 125 -25.61 -7.97 31.09
C ASP A 125 -26.88 -8.82 30.89
N ASP A 126 -27.01 -9.88 31.70
CA ASP A 126 -28.16 -10.00 32.63
C ASP A 126 -27.84 -11.01 33.74
N ALA A 127 -27.84 -10.53 34.98
CA ALA A 127 -27.70 -11.32 36.18
C ALA A 127 -29.04 -11.95 36.59
N LYS A 128 -29.11 -13.29 36.71
CA LYS A 128 -30.01 -13.94 37.68
C LYS A 128 -29.42 -15.20 38.32
N ALA A 129 -29.38 -15.14 39.64
CA ALA A 129 -29.21 -16.23 40.59
C ALA A 129 -30.26 -17.35 40.40
N GLU A 130 -29.90 -18.60 40.69
CA GLU A 130 -30.58 -19.45 41.68
C GLU A 130 -29.75 -20.72 41.99
N LYS A 131 -29.42 -20.86 43.28
CA LYS A 131 -29.32 -22.07 44.14
C LYS A 131 -28.75 -23.38 43.56
N ASN A 132 -27.62 -23.82 44.11
CA ASN A 132 -27.31 -25.24 44.27
C ASN A 132 -27.29 -25.58 45.77
N GLU A 133 -28.30 -26.32 46.22
CA GLU A 133 -28.35 -27.01 47.50
C GLU A 133 -27.62 -28.36 47.36
N ASP A 134 -26.62 -28.54 48.22
CA ASP A 134 -26.39 -29.71 49.08
C ASP A 134 -26.64 -31.13 48.52
N GLN A 135 -25.54 -31.88 48.36
CA GLN A 135 -25.41 -33.13 49.11
C GLN A 135 -23.96 -33.64 49.13
N GLN A 136 -23.34 -33.50 50.30
CA GLN A 136 -22.33 -34.43 50.77
C GLN A 136 -22.99 -35.79 51.03
N HIS A 137 -22.40 -36.89 50.55
CA HIS A 137 -22.42 -38.10 51.36
C HIS A 137 -21.07 -38.80 51.32
N ASP A 138 -20.59 -38.95 52.55
CA ASP A 138 -19.35 -39.47 53.05
C ASP A 138 -19.29 -41.00 52.94
N GLN A 139 -18.06 -41.52 53.01
CA GLN A 139 -17.70 -42.77 53.71
C GLN A 139 -17.98 -44.18 53.13
N LYS A 140 -16.84 -44.85 52.88
CA LYS A 140 -16.32 -46.08 53.53
C LYS A 140 -16.91 -47.47 53.22
N HIS A 141 -15.93 -48.38 53.10
CA HIS A 141 -15.92 -49.79 53.49
C HIS A 141 -16.74 -50.77 52.63
N SER A 142 -16.04 -51.64 51.88
CA SER A 142 -15.61 -52.94 52.42
C SER A 142 -14.58 -53.59 51.50
#